data_AF-A0A212CX48-F1
#
_entry.id   AF-A0A212CX48-F1
#
_cell.length_a   1.000
_cell.length_b   1.000
_cell.length_c   1.000
_cell.angle_alpha   90.00
_cell.angle_beta   90.00
_cell.angle_gamma   90.00
#
_symmetry.space_group_name_H-M   'P 1'
#
loop_
_entity.id
_entity.type
_entity.pdbx_description
1 polymer ?
#
loop_
_entity_poly.entity_id
_entity_poly.type
_entity_poly.pdbx_seq_one_letter_code
_entity_poly.pdbx_strand_id
1 'polypeptide(L)'
;MAAKGAYGSHLKMESELERCRAEGHWDRMPELVRQMQALVMLGGGGGRRGSPSAGFTSLDTDDLGKLLLAEALLEQCLKGNHAAIKDSIPLLEKNEPKMNEARNHLSSILNHGKLPPQYLCEAMLILGKLHYVEGSYRDAISMYARAGIDDMSMENKPLYQMRLLAEAFVIKG
;
A
#
# COMPACT_ATOMS: atom_id res chain seq x y z
N MET A 1 14.93 -29.87 12.11
CA MET A 1 14.08 -29.96 10.90
C MET A 1 12.85 -29.04 10.91
N ALA A 2 12.68 -28.08 11.84
CA ALA A 2 11.45 -27.27 11.97
C ALA A 2 11.46 -25.92 11.21
N ALA A 3 12.61 -25.42 10.77
CA ALA A 3 12.70 -24.09 10.15
C ALA A 3 12.05 -24.02 8.75
N LYS A 4 12.01 -25.12 7.98
CA LYS A 4 11.49 -25.12 6.60
C LYS A 4 9.98 -24.84 6.49
N GLY A 5 9.19 -25.08 7.54
CA GLY A 5 7.74 -24.85 7.53
C GLY A 5 7.36 -23.37 7.63
N ALA A 6 8.06 -22.60 8.47
CA ALA A 6 7.74 -21.20 8.75
C ALA A 6 8.06 -20.26 7.57
N TYR A 7 9.18 -20.49 6.88
CA TYR A 7 9.52 -19.75 5.65
C TYR A 7 8.51 -20.02 4.52
N GLY A 8 8.01 -21.26 4.40
CA GLY A 8 6.98 -21.59 3.42
C GLY A 8 5.63 -20.89 3.69
N SER A 9 5.24 -20.75 4.95
CA SER A 9 4.03 -20.01 5.32
C SER A 9 4.15 -18.50 5.08
N HIS A 10 5.33 -17.92 5.28
CA HIS A 10 5.57 -16.49 5.02
C HIS A 10 5.47 -16.17 3.53
N LEU A 11 6.17 -16.93 2.69
CA LEU A 11 6.12 -16.76 1.23
C LEU A 11 4.70 -16.94 0.68
N LYS A 12 3.95 -17.90 1.22
CA LYS A 12 2.55 -18.10 0.86
C LYS A 12 1.69 -16.90 1.24
N MET A 13 1.91 -16.31 2.41
CA MET A 13 1.21 -15.10 2.84
C MET A 13 1.50 -13.91 1.92
N GLU A 14 2.78 -13.67 1.59
CA GLU A 14 3.19 -12.60 0.67
C GLU A 14 2.55 -12.77 -0.71
N SER A 15 2.56 -13.98 -1.26
CA SER A 15 1.93 -14.26 -2.56
C SER A 15 0.41 -14.02 -2.53
N GLU A 16 -0.26 -14.33 -1.43
CA GLU A 16 -1.70 -14.09 -1.27
C GLU A 16 -2.01 -12.61 -1.14
N LEU A 17 -1.17 -11.81 -0.47
CA LEU A 17 -1.29 -10.36 -0.40
C LEU A 17 -1.15 -9.73 -1.79
N GLU A 18 -0.12 -10.10 -2.54
CA GLU A 18 0.08 -9.60 -3.91
C GLU A 18 -1.09 -9.96 -4.82
N ARG A 19 -1.56 -11.21 -4.76
CA ARG A 19 -2.73 -11.67 -5.52
C ARG A 19 -3.99 -10.89 -5.14
N CYS A 20 -4.20 -10.66 -3.84
CA CYS A 20 -5.32 -9.87 -3.33
C CYS A 20 -5.31 -8.44 -3.88
N ARG A 21 -4.14 -7.77 -3.91
CA ARG A 21 -3.97 -6.43 -4.50
C ARG A 21 -4.18 -6.43 -6.01
N ALA A 22 -3.70 -7.46 -6.71
CA ALA A 22 -3.80 -7.58 -8.16
C ALA A 22 -5.24 -7.81 -8.63
N GLU A 23 -5.99 -8.62 -7.90
CA GLU A 23 -7.40 -8.96 -8.20
C GLU A 23 -8.40 -7.92 -7.64
N GLY A 24 -7.94 -6.97 -6.83
CA GLY A 24 -8.80 -5.96 -6.21
C GLY A 24 -9.72 -6.51 -5.11
N HIS A 25 -9.27 -7.54 -4.39
CA HIS A 25 -10.03 -8.18 -3.30
C HIS A 25 -9.92 -7.39 -1.98
N TRP A 26 -10.24 -6.08 -2.02
CA TRP A 26 -10.03 -5.13 -0.92
C TRP A 26 -10.71 -5.51 0.39
N ASP A 27 -11.85 -6.20 0.34
CA ASP A 27 -12.59 -6.64 1.54
C ASP A 27 -11.81 -7.69 2.35
N ARG A 28 -10.93 -8.47 1.69
CA ARG A 28 -10.09 -9.49 2.35
C ARG A 28 -8.80 -8.92 2.93
N MET A 29 -8.39 -7.72 2.51
CA MET A 29 -7.10 -7.14 2.88
C MET A 29 -6.90 -6.98 4.39
N PRO A 30 -7.87 -6.46 5.17
CA PRO A 30 -7.68 -6.27 6.61
C PRO A 30 -7.39 -7.58 7.37
N GLU A 31 -8.07 -8.65 6.98
CA GLU A 31 -7.87 -9.96 7.60
C GLU A 31 -6.50 -10.55 7.23
N LEU A 32 -6.04 -10.38 5.98
CA LEU A 32 -4.70 -10.81 5.57
C LEU A 32 -3.58 -10.03 6.29
N VAL A 33 -3.75 -8.71 6.44
CA VAL A 33 -2.79 -7.87 7.20
C VAL A 33 -2.71 -8.31 8.65
N ARG A 34 -3.86 -8.60 9.29
CA ARG A 34 -3.91 -9.11 10.67
C ARG A 34 -3.18 -10.45 10.80
N GLN A 35 -3.34 -11.36 9.83
CA GLN A 35 -2.65 -12.65 9.81
C GLN A 35 -1.14 -12.48 9.61
N MET A 36 -0.71 -11.59 8.71
CA MET A 36 0.70 -11.25 8.50
C MET A 36 1.35 -10.73 9.79
N GLN A 37 0.72 -9.77 10.46
CA GLN A 37 1.21 -9.22 11.73
C GLN A 37 1.28 -10.29 12.83
N ALA A 38 0.27 -11.16 12.92
CA ALA A 38 0.25 -12.26 13.89
C ALA A 38 1.40 -13.27 13.65
N LEU A 39 1.74 -13.57 12.39
CA LEU A 39 2.84 -14.47 12.05
C LEU A 39 4.20 -13.92 12.50
N VAL A 40 4.42 -12.60 12.40
CA VAL A 40 5.65 -11.95 12.87
C VAL A 40 5.76 -11.99 14.40
N MET A 41 4.64 -11.79 15.10
CA MET A 41 4.60 -11.85 16.57
C MET A 41 4.87 -13.25 17.11
N LEU A 42 4.42 -14.30 16.41
CA LEU A 42 4.63 -15.70 16.79
C LEU A 42 6.02 -16.24 16.38
N GLY A 43 6.63 -15.66 15.35
CA GLY A 43 7.98 -16.02 14.87
C GLY A 43 9.13 -15.27 15.55
N GLY A 44 8.84 -14.20 16.30
CA GLY A 44 9.80 -13.24 16.86
C GLY A 44 10.44 -13.61 18.21
N GLY A 45 10.47 -14.89 18.59
CA GLY A 45 11.12 -15.37 19.81
C GLY A 45 12.56 -15.82 19.59
N GLY A 46 13.49 -14.91 19.26
CA GLY A 46 14.90 -15.29 19.10
C GLY A 46 15.83 -14.10 18.89
N GLY A 47 16.56 -13.71 19.94
CA GLY A 47 17.57 -12.66 19.88
C GLY A 47 18.71 -12.98 18.90
N ARG A 48 19.02 -11.99 18.05
CA ARG A 48 20.29 -11.67 17.38
C ARG A 48 21.23 -12.85 16.98
N ARG A 49 21.44 -13.02 15.66
CA ARG A 49 22.79 -12.90 15.06
C ARG A 49 22.75 -12.88 13.52
N GLY A 50 23.33 -11.81 12.97
CA GLY A 50 23.88 -11.61 11.62
C GLY A 50 23.44 -12.55 10.49
N SER A 51 22.52 -12.06 9.66
CA SER A 51 22.53 -12.34 8.22
C SER A 51 22.06 -11.08 7.49
N PRO A 52 22.80 -10.54 6.50
CA PRO A 52 22.44 -9.32 5.78
C PRO A 52 21.36 -9.54 4.70
N SER A 53 20.72 -10.71 4.66
CA SER A 53 19.62 -11.00 3.76
C SER A 53 18.28 -10.50 4.35
N ALA A 54 18.02 -9.21 4.17
CA ALA A 54 16.71 -8.53 4.08
C ALA A 54 15.50 -9.20 4.78
N GLY A 55 15.58 -9.45 6.09
CA GLY A 55 14.40 -9.79 6.89
C GLY A 55 13.71 -8.51 7.35
N PHE A 56 12.45 -8.32 6.96
CA PHE A 56 11.58 -7.25 7.46
C PHE A 56 11.65 -7.19 9.00
N THR A 57 11.94 -6.02 9.58
CA THR A 57 11.84 -5.86 11.02
C THR A 57 10.37 -5.79 11.43
N SER A 58 10.04 -6.14 12.67
CA SER A 58 8.66 -6.06 13.20
C SER A 58 8.02 -4.68 12.98
N LEU A 59 8.83 -3.62 12.96
CA LEU A 59 8.38 -2.25 12.74
C LEU A 59 8.05 -1.96 11.27
N ASP A 60 8.76 -2.60 10.35
CA ASP A 60 8.52 -2.50 8.91
C ASP A 60 7.20 -3.22 8.54
N THR A 61 6.87 -4.32 9.24
CA THR A 61 5.62 -5.06 9.04
C THR A 61 4.39 -4.23 9.44
N ASP A 62 4.50 -3.41 10.49
CA ASP A 62 3.41 -2.54 10.92
C ASP A 62 3.11 -1.44 9.91
N ASP A 63 4.16 -0.74 9.43
CA ASP A 63 3.99 0.31 8.43
C ASP A 63 3.59 -0.26 7.05
N LEU A 64 4.04 -1.49 6.71
CA LEU A 64 3.55 -2.20 5.53
C LEU A 64 2.07 -2.58 5.68
N GLY A 65 1.66 -3.04 6.86
CA GLY A 65 0.25 -3.30 7.16
C GLY A 65 -0.61 -2.04 6.97
N LYS A 66 -0.16 -0.90 7.47
CA LYS A 66 -0.83 0.39 7.26
C LYS A 66 -0.90 0.78 5.78
N LEU A 67 0.16 0.52 4.99
CA LEU A 67 0.17 0.80 3.56
C LEU A 67 -0.94 0.02 2.84
N LEU A 68 -1.02 -1.29 3.11
CA LEU A 68 -2.01 -2.19 2.52
C LEU A 68 -3.44 -1.84 2.94
N LEU A 69 -3.63 -1.47 4.22
CA LEU A 69 -4.92 -0.99 4.71
C LEU A 69 -5.33 0.32 4.06
N ALA A 70 -4.40 1.28 3.92
CA ALA A 70 -4.68 2.56 3.28
C ALA A 70 -5.11 2.39 1.82
N GLU A 71 -4.43 1.53 1.07
CA GLU A 71 -4.84 1.19 -0.30
C GLU A 71 -6.25 0.60 -0.32
N ALA A 72 -6.52 -0.43 0.50
CA ALA A 72 -7.83 -1.08 0.51
C ALA A 72 -8.96 -0.12 0.92
N LEU A 73 -8.73 0.74 1.91
CA LEU A 73 -9.70 1.74 2.36
C LEU A 73 -10.01 2.76 1.26
N LEU A 74 -8.98 3.25 0.57
CA LEU A 74 -9.15 4.17 -0.55
C LEU A 74 -9.93 3.50 -1.67
N GLU A 75 -9.50 2.32 -2.13
CA GLU A 75 -10.15 1.62 -3.25
C GLU A 75 -11.62 1.25 -2.95
N GLN A 76 -11.94 0.89 -1.69
CA GLN A 76 -13.33 0.70 -1.27
C GLN A 76 -14.14 1.99 -1.29
N CYS A 77 -13.54 3.12 -0.88
CA CYS A 77 -14.17 4.43 -0.95
C CYS A 77 -14.48 4.81 -2.41
N LEU A 78 -13.52 4.60 -3.33
CA LEU A 78 -13.71 4.87 -4.75
C LEU A 78 -14.78 3.98 -5.38
N LYS A 79 -14.82 2.69 -5.02
CA LYS A 79 -15.84 1.75 -5.48
C LYS A 79 -17.24 2.17 -5.04
N GLY A 80 -17.39 2.66 -3.80
CA GLY A 80 -18.66 3.17 -3.27
C GLY A 80 -19.12 4.47 -3.92
N ASN A 81 -18.18 5.31 -4.35
CA ASN A 81 -18.41 6.66 -4.87
C ASN A 81 -18.20 6.80 -6.38
N HIS A 82 -18.28 5.69 -7.13
CA HIS A 82 -17.99 5.66 -8.56
C HIS A 82 -18.76 6.71 -9.38
N ALA A 83 -20.04 6.96 -9.06
CA ALA A 83 -20.85 7.95 -9.76
C ALA A 83 -20.29 9.37 -9.61
N ALA A 84 -19.94 9.77 -8.39
CA ALA A 84 -19.38 11.09 -8.11
C ALA A 84 -18.04 11.30 -8.84
N ILE A 85 -17.17 10.28 -8.84
CA ILE A 85 -15.87 10.34 -9.54
C ILE A 85 -16.08 10.46 -11.04
N LYS A 86 -17.03 9.71 -11.61
CA LYS A 86 -17.37 9.78 -13.04
C LYS A 86 -17.88 11.17 -13.43
N ASP A 87 -18.65 11.80 -12.56
CA ASP A 87 -19.18 13.15 -12.75
C ASP A 87 -18.17 14.24 -12.33
N SER A 88 -16.92 13.86 -12.03
CA SER A 88 -15.84 14.76 -11.60
C SER A 88 -16.18 15.60 -10.35
N ILE A 89 -17.00 15.03 -9.47
CA ILE A 89 -17.36 15.64 -8.18
C ILE A 89 -16.30 15.22 -7.15
N PRO A 90 -15.56 16.18 -6.56
CA PRO A 90 -14.56 15.86 -5.55
C PRO A 90 -15.18 15.23 -4.31
N LEU A 91 -14.51 14.22 -3.75
CA LEU A 91 -14.90 13.64 -2.47
C LEU A 91 -14.31 14.48 -1.35
N LEU A 92 -15.16 14.96 -0.44
CA LEU A 92 -14.73 15.72 0.71
C LEU A 92 -14.39 14.79 1.87
N GLU A 93 -13.23 14.99 2.50
CA GLU A 93 -12.75 14.18 3.64
C GLU A 93 -13.79 14.03 4.76
N LYS A 94 -14.58 15.09 5.00
CA LYS A 94 -15.60 15.16 6.05
C LYS A 94 -16.74 14.17 5.85
N ASN A 95 -16.98 13.76 4.60
CA ASN A 95 -18.07 12.86 4.25
C ASN A 95 -17.59 11.41 4.10
N GLU A 96 -16.28 11.20 3.97
CA GLU A 96 -15.68 9.91 3.62
C GLU A 96 -14.67 9.45 4.70
N PRO A 97 -15.14 8.75 5.76
CA PRO A 97 -14.29 8.34 6.87
C PRO A 97 -13.17 7.39 6.42
N LYS A 98 -13.43 6.51 5.43
CA LYS A 98 -12.43 5.58 4.89
C LYS A 98 -11.27 6.31 4.20
N MET A 99 -11.59 7.38 3.47
CA MET A 99 -10.58 8.21 2.82
C MET A 99 -9.72 8.95 3.85
N ASN A 100 -10.35 9.47 4.91
CA ASN A 100 -9.64 10.12 6.01
C ASN A 100 -8.69 9.16 6.76
N GLU A 101 -9.14 7.93 7.01
CA GLU A 101 -8.32 6.89 7.62
C GLU A 101 -7.14 6.49 6.73
N ALA A 102 -7.37 6.32 5.43
CA ALA A 102 -6.31 6.05 4.45
C ALA A 102 -5.24 7.16 4.45
N ARG A 103 -5.66 8.43 4.46
CA ARG A 103 -4.73 9.59 4.51
C ARG A 103 -3.88 9.58 5.77
N ASN A 104 -4.47 9.29 6.92
CA ASN A 104 -3.74 9.24 8.20
C ASN A 104 -2.66 8.15 8.18
N HIS A 105 -2.98 6.97 7.64
CA HIS A 105 -2.02 5.90 7.46
C HIS A 105 -0.87 6.29 6.53
N LEU A 106 -1.17 6.81 5.34
CA LEU A 106 -0.16 7.21 4.34
C LEU A 106 0.73 8.33 4.88
N SER A 107 0.14 9.33 5.53
CA SER A 107 0.87 10.45 6.12
C SER A 107 1.81 9.96 7.23
N SER A 108 1.35 9.05 8.10
CA SER A 108 2.20 8.45 9.12
C SER A 108 3.37 7.68 8.52
N ILE A 109 3.14 6.87 7.49
CA ILE A 109 4.19 6.09 6.81
C ILE A 109 5.25 7.01 6.19
N LEU A 110 4.81 8.02 5.43
CA LEU A 110 5.71 8.94 4.73
C LEU A 110 6.50 9.82 5.71
N ASN A 111 5.90 10.20 6.85
CA ASN A 111 6.59 10.95 7.89
C ASN A 111 7.61 10.10 8.64
N HIS A 112 7.34 8.80 8.83
CA HIS A 112 8.29 7.90 9.47
C HIS A 112 9.46 7.54 8.56
N GLY A 113 9.20 7.34 7.26
CA GLY A 113 10.23 7.02 6.26
C GLY A 113 10.96 5.70 6.51
N LYS A 114 10.35 4.76 7.25
CA LYS A 114 10.98 3.49 7.66
C LYS A 114 10.87 2.40 6.62
N LEU A 115 9.85 2.45 5.77
CA LEU A 115 9.65 1.46 4.72
C LEU A 115 10.73 1.54 3.65
N PRO A 116 11.07 0.41 2.99
CA PRO A 116 11.91 0.41 1.80
C PRO A 116 11.43 1.41 0.73
N PRO A 117 12.34 2.01 -0.05
CA PRO A 117 11.99 3.04 -1.05
C PRO A 117 10.85 2.65 -1.98
N GLN A 118 10.79 1.39 -2.41
CA GLN A 118 9.71 0.88 -3.26
C GLN A 118 8.32 1.07 -2.65
N TYR A 119 8.16 0.81 -1.35
CA TYR A 119 6.89 0.92 -0.65
C TYR A 119 6.58 2.38 -0.28
N LEU A 120 7.60 3.21 -0.05
CA LEU A 120 7.41 4.65 0.08
C LEU A 120 6.93 5.26 -1.24
N CYS A 121 7.47 4.81 -2.39
CA CYS A 121 6.96 5.21 -3.70
C CYS A 121 5.50 4.77 -3.87
N GLU A 122 5.16 3.52 -3.55
CA GLU A 122 3.76 3.06 -3.58
C GLU A 122 2.85 3.92 -2.69
N ALA A 123 3.29 4.27 -1.47
CA ALA A 123 2.55 5.14 -0.58
C ALA A 123 2.31 6.53 -1.20
N MET A 124 3.31 7.09 -1.89
CA MET A 124 3.16 8.36 -2.61
C MET A 124 2.18 8.22 -3.79
N LEU A 125 2.20 7.10 -4.53
CA LEU A 125 1.24 6.89 -5.63
C LEU A 125 -0.21 6.85 -5.12
N ILE A 126 -0.43 6.13 -4.02
CA ILE A 126 -1.75 6.01 -3.39
C ILE A 126 -2.20 7.36 -2.81
N LEU A 127 -1.30 8.10 -2.15
CA LEU A 127 -1.61 9.43 -1.63
C LEU A 127 -1.88 10.45 -2.76
N GLY A 128 -1.15 10.36 -3.87
CA GLY A 128 -1.42 11.16 -5.06
C GLY A 128 -2.82 10.90 -5.62
N LYS A 129 -3.24 9.63 -5.69
CA LYS A 129 -4.60 9.25 -6.10
C LYS A 129 -5.65 9.83 -5.15
N LEU A 130 -5.40 9.75 -3.84
CA LEU A 130 -6.28 10.30 -2.81
C LEU A 130 -6.45 11.82 -2.99
N HIS A 131 -5.37 12.56 -3.18
CA HIS A 131 -5.44 14.01 -3.45
C HIS A 131 -6.18 14.36 -4.73
N TYR A 132 -6.04 13.55 -5.78
CA TYR A 132 -6.78 13.77 -7.02
C TYR A 132 -8.29 13.67 -6.80
N VAL A 133 -8.74 12.64 -6.06
CA VAL A 133 -10.15 12.39 -5.77
C VAL A 133 -10.73 13.48 -4.85
N GLU A 134 -9.91 14.07 -4.00
CA GLU A 134 -10.27 15.24 -3.18
C GLU A 134 -10.37 16.57 -3.96
N GLY A 135 -9.90 16.59 -5.21
CA GLY A 135 -9.78 17.80 -6.02
C GLY A 135 -8.50 18.60 -5.77
N SER A 136 -7.59 18.09 -4.94
CA SER A 136 -6.27 18.68 -4.65
C SER A 136 -5.24 18.31 -5.72
N TYR A 137 -5.50 18.69 -6.97
CA TYR A 137 -4.71 18.25 -8.13
C TYR A 137 -3.22 18.62 -8.06
N ARG A 138 -2.89 19.77 -7.47
CA ARG A 138 -1.49 20.21 -7.32
C ARG A 138 -0.71 19.28 -6.39
N ASP A 139 -1.34 18.84 -5.30
CA ASP A 139 -0.72 17.92 -4.35
C ASP A 139 -0.62 16.52 -4.93
N ALA A 140 -1.60 16.09 -5.72
CA ALA A 140 -1.55 14.85 -6.48
C ALA A 140 -0.33 14.80 -7.41
N ILE A 141 -0.15 15.82 -8.26
CA ILE A 141 0.98 15.93 -9.18
C ILE A 141 2.31 16.01 -8.42
N SER A 142 2.35 16.74 -7.30
CA SER A 142 3.52 16.82 -6.43
C SER A 142 3.93 15.45 -5.89
N MET A 143 2.97 14.61 -5.49
CA MET A 143 3.27 13.25 -5.04
C MET A 143 3.86 12.39 -6.16
N TYR A 144 3.31 12.44 -7.37
CA TYR A 144 3.84 11.69 -8.51
C TYR A 144 5.23 12.16 -8.95
N ALA A 145 5.47 13.47 -8.92
CA ALA A 145 6.80 14.01 -9.18
C ALA A 145 7.83 13.50 -8.16
N ARG A 146 7.48 13.51 -6.86
CA ARG A 146 8.33 13.00 -5.78
C ARG A 146 8.56 11.48 -5.85
N ALA A 147 7.57 10.73 -6.33
CA ALA A 147 7.69 9.29 -6.55
C ALA A 147 8.57 8.93 -7.75
N GLY A 148 8.90 9.89 -8.63
CA GLY A 148 9.72 9.67 -9.82
C GLY A 148 9.05 8.75 -10.83
N ILE A 149 7.74 8.94 -11.10
CA ILE A 149 6.99 7.99 -11.93
C ILE A 149 7.52 7.84 -13.35
N ASP A 150 8.21 8.86 -13.87
CA ASP A 150 8.80 8.85 -15.21
C ASP A 150 10.04 7.94 -15.31
N ASP A 151 10.71 7.68 -14.19
CA ASP A 151 11.96 6.89 -14.13
C ASP A 151 11.71 5.43 -13.69
N MET A 152 10.45 5.05 -13.41
CA MET A 152 10.13 3.72 -12.91
C MET A 152 10.14 2.66 -14.01
N SER A 153 11.00 1.64 -13.87
CA SER A 153 10.99 0.46 -14.73
C SER A 153 9.78 -0.44 -14.44
N MET A 154 9.11 -0.88 -15.50
CA MET A 154 7.98 -1.83 -15.46
C MET A 154 8.38 -3.30 -15.66
N GLU A 155 9.68 -3.59 -15.83
CA GLU A 155 10.13 -4.95 -16.14
C GLU A 155 9.98 -5.87 -14.92
N ASN A 156 9.35 -7.04 -15.12
CA ASN A 156 9.13 -8.07 -14.09
C ASN A 156 8.37 -7.57 -12.84
N LYS A 157 7.50 -6.57 -12.99
CA LYS A 157 6.68 -6.04 -11.89
C LYS A 157 5.40 -6.87 -11.69
N PRO A 158 4.92 -7.04 -10.45
CA PRO A 158 3.60 -7.63 -10.19
C PRO A 158 2.49 -6.74 -10.74
N LEU A 159 1.36 -7.36 -11.07
CA LEU A 159 0.23 -6.70 -11.75
C LEU A 159 -0.30 -5.48 -10.97
N TYR A 160 -0.33 -5.53 -9.64
CA TYR A 160 -0.81 -4.41 -8.84
C TYR A 160 0.07 -3.15 -8.98
N GLN A 161 1.40 -3.30 -9.14
CA GLN A 161 2.31 -2.16 -9.34
C GLN A 161 2.11 -1.54 -10.72
N MET A 162 1.92 -2.38 -11.74
CA MET A 162 1.58 -1.90 -13.08
C MET A 162 0.26 -1.11 -13.07
N ARG A 163 -0.75 -1.58 -12.33
CA ARG A 163 -2.01 -0.86 -12.13
C ARG A 163 -1.79 0.50 -11.47
N LEU A 164 -1.10 0.54 -10.32
CA LEU A 164 -0.83 1.80 -9.60
C LEU A 164 -0.11 2.83 -10.48
N LEU A 165 0.87 2.37 -11.27
CA LEU A 165 1.62 3.24 -12.16
C LEU A 165 0.77 3.72 -13.35
N ALA A 166 -0.02 2.84 -13.96
CA ALA A 166 -0.94 3.22 -15.03
C ALA A 166 -1.95 4.28 -14.56
N GLU A 167 -2.54 4.10 -13.37
CA GLU A 167 -3.45 5.06 -12.76
C GLU A 167 -2.75 6.40 -12.47
N ALA A 168 -1.51 6.37 -11.98
CA ALA A 168 -0.72 7.58 -11.75
C ALA A 168 -0.45 8.35 -13.04
N PHE A 169 -0.14 7.67 -14.14
CA PHE A 169 0.03 8.32 -15.45
C PHE A 169 -1.26 8.92 -15.98
N VAL A 170 -2.40 8.24 -15.80
CA VAL A 170 -3.72 8.77 -16.18
C VAL A 170 -4.07 10.03 -15.39
N ILE A 171 -3.72 10.09 -14.10
CA ILE A 171 -3.99 11.27 -13.26
C ILE A 171 -3.02 12.42 -13.54
N LYS A 172 -1.76 12.10 -13.87
CA LYS A 172 -0.73 13.11 -14.20
C LYS A 172 -1.03 13.80 -15.54
N GLY A 173 -1.54 13.06 -16.53
CA GLY A 173 -1.80 13.52 -17.90
C GLY A 173 -3.03 14.40 -18.03
#